data_AF-A0A7S0MYB4-F1
#
_entry.id   AF-A0A7S0MYB4-F1
#
_cell.length_a   1.000
_cell.length_b   1.000
_cell.length_c   1.000
_cell.angle_alpha   90.00
_cell.angle_beta   90.00
_cell.angle_gamma   90.00
#
_symmetry.space_group_name_H-M   'P 1'
#
loop_
_entity.id
_entity.type
_entity.pdbx_description
1 polymer ?
#
loop_
_entity_poly.entity_id
_entity_poly.type
_entity_poly.pdbx_seq_one_letter_code
_entity_poly.pdbx_strand_id
1 'polypeptide(L)'
;MHAAGHEYLELQLGISGGMRCFSCLRPNVESEPEHQNARMRAVEDELFSGAGVDKKQGASAHPAGSFVNPVDICGVSVSFLRTFVQENNLSLTNMTTAEVCSELIKAHTASEKISYVELLQRRGKTACVGEAIRFVSHAWACKFLSVVETIVQKCKDEGLDECACFVWFDIFSVNQHSGIENFEHWTKSFQFAIHKIGKAWIIFIPYLPIWLERAWCLYELYAMVEGHVDFEILLPSAEEDEFVQFLIGGGKVEDAISKI
;
A
#
# COMPACT_ATOMS: atom_id res chain seq x y z
N MET A 1 -12.75 -38.46 37.00
CA MET A 1 -11.98 -37.38 37.67
C MET A 1 -11.15 -36.69 36.60
N HIS A 2 -11.82 -35.93 35.75
CA HIS A 2 -12.08 -34.48 35.87
C HIS A 2 -10.96 -33.66 35.23
N ALA A 3 -11.23 -33.33 33.97
CA ALA A 3 -10.75 -32.14 33.30
C ALA A 3 -11.12 -30.90 34.12
N ALA A 4 -10.13 -30.05 34.38
CA ALA A 4 -10.28 -28.68 34.86
C ALA A 4 -9.02 -27.94 34.43
N GLY A 5 -9.14 -26.98 33.52
CA GLY A 5 -7.99 -26.24 32.99
C GLY A 5 -8.28 -25.35 31.78
N HIS A 6 -9.49 -25.44 31.20
CA HIS A 6 -9.97 -24.53 30.16
C HIS A 6 -11.27 -23.86 30.61
N GLU A 7 -11.21 -23.05 31.67
CA GLU A 7 -12.36 -22.23 32.10
C GLU A 7 -11.88 -21.12 33.04
N TYR A 8 -11.12 -20.16 32.52
CA TYR A 8 -10.79 -18.93 33.24
C TYR A 8 -10.49 -17.80 32.26
N LEU A 9 -11.47 -17.42 31.43
CA LEU A 9 -11.60 -16.07 30.84
C LEU A 9 -12.92 -15.89 30.07
N GLU A 10 -14.04 -16.35 30.66
CA GLU A 10 -15.38 -15.92 30.25
C GLU A 10 -16.15 -15.55 31.51
N LEU A 11 -16.01 -14.30 32.00
CA LEU A 11 -17.00 -13.66 32.87
C LEU A 11 -16.59 -12.21 33.20
N GLN A 12 -16.67 -11.31 32.21
CA GLN A 12 -16.99 -9.91 32.51
C GLN A 12 -17.52 -9.10 31.31
N LEU A 13 -18.40 -9.69 30.47
CA LEU A 13 -19.23 -8.88 29.57
C LEU A 13 -20.63 -9.51 29.56
N GLY A 14 -21.55 -8.89 30.31
CA GLY A 14 -22.95 -9.31 30.38
C GLY A 14 -23.67 -9.11 29.07
N ILE A 15 -23.65 -10.12 28.21
CA ILE A 15 -24.52 -10.22 27.02
C ILE A 15 -25.28 -11.54 27.10
N SER A 16 -26.44 -11.50 27.75
CA SER A 16 -27.44 -12.54 27.61
C SER A 16 -28.23 -12.33 26.31
N GLY A 17 -28.23 -13.33 25.43
CA GLY A 17 -29.37 -13.58 24.54
C GLY A 17 -29.16 -13.34 23.04
N GLY A 18 -29.02 -14.43 22.31
CA GLY A 18 -29.56 -14.59 20.95
C GLY A 18 -28.56 -14.34 19.82
N MET A 19 -28.17 -15.42 19.14
CA MET A 19 -27.67 -15.37 17.75
C MET A 19 -28.59 -14.48 16.92
N ARG A 20 -28.07 -13.32 16.49
CA ARG A 20 -28.63 -12.56 15.38
C ARG A 20 -27.64 -12.65 14.23
N CYS A 21 -28.13 -13.24 13.14
CA CYS A 21 -27.51 -13.26 11.83
C CYS A 21 -26.96 -11.86 11.47
N PHE A 22 -25.71 -11.79 10.99
CA PHE A 22 -25.05 -10.54 10.54
C PHE A 22 -25.71 -9.90 9.29
N SER A 23 -26.88 -10.39 8.86
CA SER A 23 -27.64 -9.87 7.72
C SER A 23 -28.48 -8.62 8.02
N CYS A 24 -28.49 -8.10 9.25
CA CYS A 24 -29.44 -7.04 9.67
C CYS A 24 -28.81 -5.67 9.99
N LEU A 25 -27.49 -5.49 9.81
CA LEU A 25 -26.84 -4.18 9.88
C LEU A 25 -26.49 -3.65 8.48
N ARG A 26 -27.45 -3.68 7.55
CA ARG A 26 -27.34 -2.90 6.31
C ARG A 26 -27.78 -1.46 6.63
N PRO A 27 -26.90 -0.45 6.51
CA PRO A 27 -27.39 0.89 6.26
C PRO A 27 -28.17 0.85 4.95
N ASN A 28 -29.31 1.53 4.93
CA ASN A 28 -30.09 1.71 3.71
C ASN A 28 -29.29 2.63 2.77
N VAL A 29 -28.40 2.06 1.94
CA VAL A 29 -27.70 2.80 0.88
C VAL A 29 -28.60 2.76 -0.35
N GLU A 30 -29.67 3.54 -0.31
CA GLU A 30 -30.39 3.91 -1.51
C GLU A 30 -29.59 5.00 -2.23
N SER A 31 -29.21 4.66 -3.47
CA SER A 31 -28.69 5.48 -4.56
C SER A 31 -28.47 6.98 -4.32
N GLU A 32 -27.21 7.41 -4.29
CA GLU A 32 -26.83 8.72 -4.82
C GLU A 32 -25.38 8.69 -5.36
N PRO A 33 -25.18 8.22 -6.61
CA PRO A 33 -23.85 8.17 -7.25
C PRO A 33 -23.16 9.55 -7.27
N GLU A 34 -23.95 10.62 -7.31
CA GLU A 34 -23.44 11.99 -7.40
C GLU A 34 -22.77 12.48 -6.11
N HIS A 35 -23.25 12.08 -4.93
CA HIS A 35 -22.67 12.46 -3.64
C HIS A 35 -21.36 11.73 -3.34
N GLN A 36 -21.27 10.45 -3.75
CA GLN A 36 -20.04 9.66 -3.66
C GLN A 36 -18.96 10.20 -4.60
N ASN A 37 -19.35 10.57 -5.83
CA ASN A 37 -18.44 11.22 -6.79
C ASN A 37 -17.98 12.61 -6.32
N ALA A 38 -18.83 13.37 -5.63
CA ALA A 38 -18.45 14.66 -5.06
C ALA A 38 -17.45 14.52 -3.91
N ARG A 39 -17.60 13.51 -3.05
CA ARG A 39 -16.62 13.19 -1.99
C ARG A 39 -15.31 12.69 -2.56
N MET A 40 -15.34 11.84 -3.59
CA MET A 40 -14.13 11.41 -4.28
C MET A 40 -13.40 12.58 -4.95
N ARG A 41 -14.12 13.54 -5.55
CA ARG A 41 -13.52 14.76 -6.10
C ARG A 41 -12.88 15.67 -5.06
N ALA A 42 -13.44 15.75 -3.85
CA ALA A 42 -12.81 16.49 -2.75
C ALA A 42 -11.53 15.79 -2.27
N VAL A 43 -11.54 14.45 -2.22
CA VAL A 43 -10.36 13.63 -1.96
C VAL A 43 -9.32 13.79 -3.07
N GLU A 44 -9.74 13.86 -4.34
CA GLU A 44 -8.88 14.18 -5.49
C GLU A 44 -8.20 15.55 -5.32
N ASP A 45 -8.95 16.61 -5.00
CA ASP A 45 -8.39 17.95 -4.82
C ASP A 45 -7.39 18.03 -3.64
N GLU A 46 -7.64 17.30 -2.55
CA GLU A 46 -6.71 17.20 -1.42
C GLU A 46 -5.46 16.37 -1.76
N LEU A 47 -5.62 15.25 -2.47
CA LEU A 47 -4.54 14.36 -2.93
C LEU A 47 -3.49 15.08 -3.78
N PHE A 48 -3.91 16.04 -4.60
CA PHE A 48 -3.05 16.68 -5.60
C PHE A 48 -2.60 18.10 -5.24
N SER A 49 -2.99 18.62 -4.07
CA SER A 49 -2.52 19.92 -3.56
C SER A 49 -1.04 19.90 -3.10
N GLY A 50 -0.50 18.73 -2.74
CA GLY A 50 0.87 18.57 -2.24
C GLY A 50 1.92 18.15 -3.29
N ALA A 51 1.50 17.81 -4.51
CA ALA A 51 2.40 17.50 -5.62
C ALA A 51 2.53 18.74 -6.50
N GLY A 52 3.61 19.50 -6.37
CA GLY A 52 3.85 20.69 -7.18
C GLY A 52 3.76 20.39 -8.68
N VAL A 53 2.66 20.81 -9.31
CA VAL A 53 2.46 20.72 -10.77
C VAL A 53 1.82 22.01 -11.27
N ASP A 54 2.54 22.68 -12.18
CA ASP A 54 2.10 23.84 -12.92
C ASP A 54 0.92 23.46 -13.86
N LYS A 55 -0.23 24.09 -13.66
CA LYS A 55 -1.45 23.87 -14.46
C LYS A 55 -1.34 24.51 -15.85
N LYS A 56 -0.52 23.99 -16.76
CA LYS A 56 -0.65 24.28 -18.21
C LYS A 56 -0.10 23.15 -19.08
N GLN A 57 -0.97 22.35 -19.69
CA GLN A 57 -1.09 22.25 -21.16
C GLN A 57 -2.20 21.28 -21.60
N GLY A 58 -2.68 21.53 -22.82
CA GLY A 58 -4.00 21.16 -23.34
C GLY A 58 -4.23 19.68 -23.60
N ALA A 59 -5.49 19.28 -23.48
CA ALA A 59 -6.03 17.98 -23.83
C ALA A 59 -5.87 17.69 -25.33
N SER A 60 -5.22 16.57 -25.66
CA SER A 60 -5.26 15.94 -26.97
C SER A 60 -6.26 14.79 -26.92
N ALA A 61 -7.26 14.80 -27.82
CA ALA A 61 -8.29 13.79 -27.90
C ALA A 61 -7.74 12.46 -28.43
N HIS A 62 -7.88 11.38 -27.65
CA HIS A 62 -7.68 10.01 -28.12
C HIS A 62 -9.03 9.33 -28.46
N PRO A 63 -9.08 8.43 -29.46
CA PRO A 63 -10.34 7.85 -29.92
C PRO A 63 -10.90 6.84 -28.92
N ALA A 64 -12.23 6.84 -28.77
CA ALA A 64 -12.96 5.83 -28.04
C ALA A 64 -12.78 4.45 -28.70
N GLY A 65 -12.18 3.50 -27.98
CA GLY A 65 -12.09 2.10 -28.42
C GLY A 65 -10.71 1.46 -28.28
N SER A 66 -10.18 1.37 -27.07
CA SER A 66 -9.28 0.27 -26.71
C SER A 66 -9.47 -0.04 -25.23
N PHE A 67 -9.81 -1.28 -24.90
CA PHE A 67 -9.68 -1.77 -23.53
C PHE A 67 -8.19 -1.69 -23.20
N VAL A 68 -7.83 -0.71 -22.38
CA VAL A 68 -6.47 -0.52 -21.89
C VAL A 68 -6.10 -1.78 -21.11
N ASN A 69 -4.96 -2.39 -21.44
CA ASN A 69 -4.44 -3.52 -20.69
C ASN A 69 -4.50 -3.19 -19.19
N PRO A 70 -5.03 -4.09 -18.33
CA PRO A 70 -4.93 -3.85 -16.91
C PRO A 70 -3.45 -3.67 -16.54
N VAL A 71 -3.18 -2.77 -15.60
CA VAL A 71 -1.81 -2.49 -15.13
C VAL A 71 -1.07 -3.79 -14.88
N ASP A 72 0.20 -3.81 -15.30
CA ASP A 72 1.08 -4.93 -15.07
C ASP A 72 1.17 -5.20 -13.56
N ILE A 73 0.75 -6.39 -13.16
CA ILE A 73 0.83 -6.87 -11.78
C ILE A 73 2.25 -7.39 -11.45
N CYS A 74 3.21 -7.21 -12.35
CA CYS A 74 4.60 -7.49 -12.05
C CYS A 74 5.13 -6.59 -10.93
N GLY A 75 5.80 -7.24 -10.00
CA GLY A 75 6.56 -6.65 -8.93
C GLY A 75 8.05 -6.85 -9.13
N VAL A 76 8.82 -6.31 -8.18
CA VAL A 76 10.25 -6.61 -8.05
C VAL A 76 10.47 -7.64 -6.96
N SER A 77 11.50 -8.48 -7.08
CA SER A 77 11.85 -9.44 -6.03
C SER A 77 12.35 -8.71 -4.77
N VAL A 78 12.14 -9.31 -3.60
CA VAL A 78 12.72 -8.79 -2.34
C VAL A 78 14.25 -8.80 -2.40
N SER A 79 14.86 -9.77 -3.10
CA SER A 79 16.31 -9.78 -3.36
C SER A 79 16.78 -8.58 -4.19
N PHE A 80 15.97 -8.13 -5.15
CA PHE A 80 16.24 -6.90 -5.89
C PHE A 80 16.17 -5.67 -4.98
N LEU A 81 15.19 -5.57 -4.08
CA LEU A 81 15.09 -4.42 -3.16
C LEU A 81 16.35 -4.26 -2.31
N ARG A 82 16.90 -5.36 -1.77
CA ARG A 82 18.18 -5.33 -1.06
C ARG A 82 19.33 -4.89 -1.95
N THR A 83 19.41 -5.44 -3.15
CA THR A 83 20.47 -5.09 -4.11
C THR A 83 20.39 -3.60 -4.47
N PHE A 84 19.19 -3.08 -4.73
CA PHE A 84 18.94 -1.67 -5.01
C PHE A 84 19.39 -0.78 -3.84
N VAL A 85 19.07 -1.17 -2.60
CA VAL A 85 19.56 -0.45 -1.41
C VAL A 85 21.08 -0.49 -1.31
N GLN A 86 21.70 -1.66 -1.50
CA GLN A 86 23.16 -1.82 -1.42
C GLN A 86 23.90 -0.98 -2.48
N GLU A 87 23.40 -0.96 -3.71
CA GLU A 87 23.98 -0.19 -4.82
C GLU A 87 23.86 1.33 -4.61
N ASN A 88 22.89 1.80 -3.83
CA ASN A 88 22.57 3.22 -3.63
C ASN A 88 22.72 3.70 -2.17
N ASN A 89 23.32 2.90 -1.29
CA ASN A 89 23.20 3.01 0.17
C ASN A 89 23.53 4.41 0.74
N LEU A 90 24.59 5.06 0.25
CA LEU A 90 24.96 6.41 0.69
C LEU A 90 23.94 7.47 0.26
N SER A 91 23.41 7.34 -0.96
CA SER A 91 22.43 8.29 -1.50
C SER A 91 21.07 8.15 -0.82
N LEU A 92 20.68 6.94 -0.41
CA LEU A 92 19.38 6.66 0.19
C LEU A 92 19.25 7.07 1.66
N THR A 93 20.36 7.42 2.32
CA THR A 93 20.36 7.74 3.75
C THR A 93 19.43 8.91 4.04
N ASN A 94 18.43 8.69 4.89
CA ASN A 94 17.38 9.65 5.25
C ASN A 94 16.42 10.08 4.12
N MET A 95 16.43 9.45 2.95
CA MET A 95 15.45 9.77 1.90
C MET A 95 14.07 9.16 2.22
N THR A 96 13.03 9.93 1.96
CA THR A 96 11.65 9.46 1.85
C THR A 96 11.43 8.73 0.53
N THR A 97 10.40 7.90 0.43
CA THR A 97 10.04 7.25 -0.84
C THR A 97 9.75 8.29 -1.94
N ALA A 98 9.17 9.44 -1.59
CA ALA A 98 8.97 10.55 -2.53
C ALA A 98 10.29 11.07 -3.13
N GLU A 99 11.30 11.31 -2.28
CA GLU A 99 12.62 11.78 -2.73
C GLU A 99 13.33 10.71 -3.58
N VAL A 100 13.28 9.44 -3.17
CA VAL A 100 13.84 8.31 -3.97
C VAL A 100 13.18 8.24 -5.35
N CYS A 101 11.85 8.43 -5.40
CA CYS A 101 11.12 8.47 -6.66
C CYS A 101 11.61 9.61 -7.57
N SER A 102 11.70 10.83 -7.02
CA SER A 102 12.08 12.01 -7.79
C SER A 102 13.53 12.00 -8.26
N GLU A 103 14.46 11.54 -7.41
CA GLU A 103 15.90 11.69 -7.66
C GLU A 103 16.53 10.47 -8.31
N LEU A 104 16.07 9.26 -8.00
CA LEU A 104 16.70 8.02 -8.47
C LEU A 104 15.84 7.30 -9.50
N ILE A 105 14.57 7.06 -9.18
CA ILE A 105 13.71 6.23 -10.04
C ILE A 105 13.45 6.96 -11.35
N LYS A 106 12.99 8.21 -11.29
CA LYS A 106 12.78 9.02 -12.49
C LYS A 106 14.07 9.23 -13.29
N ALA A 107 15.22 9.36 -12.63
CA ALA A 107 16.50 9.50 -13.33
C ALA A 107 16.86 8.23 -14.12
N HIS A 108 16.74 7.04 -13.51
CA HIS A 108 17.02 5.77 -14.19
C HIS A 108 16.08 5.49 -15.35
N THR A 109 14.80 5.87 -15.23
CA THR A 109 13.78 5.60 -16.25
C THR A 109 13.56 6.77 -17.23
N ALA A 110 14.27 7.89 -17.10
CA ALA A 110 14.05 9.12 -17.86
C ALA A 110 14.17 8.95 -19.39
N SER A 111 15.11 8.12 -19.83
CA SER A 111 15.40 7.95 -21.26
C SER A 111 14.27 7.27 -22.02
N GLU A 112 13.57 6.35 -21.37
CA GLU A 112 12.53 5.51 -21.98
C GLU A 112 11.11 5.88 -21.49
N LYS A 113 10.99 6.61 -20.38
CA LYS A 113 9.73 7.00 -19.72
C LYS A 113 8.81 5.81 -19.44
N ILE A 114 9.37 4.78 -18.80
CA ILE A 114 8.73 3.51 -18.46
C ILE A 114 8.77 3.26 -16.93
N SER A 115 8.06 2.23 -16.45
CA SER A 115 8.22 1.79 -15.06
C SER A 115 9.61 1.20 -14.82
N TYR A 116 10.03 1.12 -13.56
CA TYR A 116 11.32 0.52 -13.23
C TYR A 116 11.31 -1.00 -13.48
N VAL A 117 10.16 -1.65 -13.24
CA VAL A 117 9.90 -3.05 -13.61
C VAL A 117 10.13 -3.28 -15.11
N GLU A 118 9.55 -2.44 -15.97
CA GLU A 118 9.71 -2.56 -17.42
C GLU A 118 11.17 -2.29 -17.83
N LEU A 119 11.85 -1.33 -17.19
CA LEU A 119 13.27 -1.09 -17.40
C LEU A 119 14.09 -2.34 -17.08
N LEU A 120 13.86 -3.00 -15.94
CA LEU A 120 14.58 -4.24 -15.57
C LEU A 120 14.36 -5.36 -16.60
N GLN A 121 13.13 -5.55 -17.07
CA GLN A 121 12.81 -6.53 -18.12
C GLN A 121 13.58 -6.23 -19.41
N ARG A 122 13.56 -4.97 -19.89
CA ARG A 122 14.29 -4.55 -21.11
C ARG A 122 15.80 -4.69 -20.99
N ARG A 123 16.35 -4.58 -19.77
CA ARG A 123 17.78 -4.81 -19.50
C ARG A 123 18.11 -6.29 -19.27
N GLY A 124 17.17 -7.20 -19.47
CA GLY A 124 17.39 -8.65 -19.31
C GLY A 124 17.54 -9.10 -17.86
N LYS A 125 17.19 -8.25 -16.87
CA LYS A 125 17.20 -8.59 -15.44
C LYS A 125 15.91 -9.32 -15.04
N THR A 126 15.53 -10.34 -15.80
CA THR A 126 14.25 -11.06 -15.63
C THR A 126 14.13 -11.79 -14.30
N ALA A 127 15.25 -12.16 -13.67
CA ALA A 127 15.25 -12.75 -12.33
C ALA A 127 14.79 -11.79 -11.22
N CYS A 128 14.81 -10.47 -11.48
CA CYS A 128 14.40 -9.45 -10.53
C CYS A 128 12.92 -9.08 -10.63
N VAL A 129 12.19 -9.63 -11.62
CA VAL A 129 10.83 -9.22 -11.96
C VAL A 129 9.94 -10.46 -12.13
N GLY A 130 8.74 -10.42 -11.56
CA GLY A 130 7.77 -11.51 -11.66
C GLY A 130 6.39 -11.06 -11.20
N GLU A 131 5.37 -11.92 -11.38
CA GLU A 131 4.02 -11.65 -10.88
C GLU A 131 4.05 -11.46 -9.36
N ALA A 132 3.55 -10.32 -8.90
CA ALA A 132 3.60 -9.98 -7.48
C ALA A 132 2.69 -10.87 -6.64
N ILE A 133 3.19 -11.31 -5.49
CA ILE A 133 2.44 -12.09 -4.50
C ILE A 133 1.98 -11.24 -3.31
N ARG A 134 2.46 -9.99 -3.21
CA ARG A 134 2.08 -9.00 -2.21
C ARG A 134 1.98 -7.64 -2.85
N PHE A 135 0.90 -6.93 -2.59
CA PHE A 135 0.80 -5.49 -2.79
C PHE A 135 1.43 -4.78 -1.59
N VAL A 136 2.20 -3.72 -1.82
CA VAL A 136 2.81 -2.92 -0.75
C VAL A 136 2.11 -1.57 -0.69
N SER A 137 1.52 -1.26 0.47
CA SER A 137 0.94 0.05 0.77
C SER A 137 1.75 0.73 1.87
N HIS A 138 2.21 1.95 1.62
CA HIS A 138 2.93 2.79 2.59
C HIS A 138 2.74 4.27 2.25
N ALA A 139 2.97 5.16 3.22
CA ALA A 139 2.95 6.59 2.92
C ALA A 139 4.27 7.02 2.26
N TRP A 140 4.23 7.76 1.16
CA TRP A 140 5.45 8.20 0.46
C TRP A 140 6.38 9.12 1.28
N ALA A 141 5.84 9.73 2.35
CA ALA A 141 6.61 10.51 3.30
C ALA A 141 7.45 9.65 4.27
N CYS A 142 7.20 8.33 4.35
CA CYS A 142 8.00 7.41 5.14
C CYS A 142 9.41 7.29 4.56
N LYS A 143 10.39 6.99 5.43
CA LYS A 143 11.77 6.72 5.01
C LYS A 143 11.82 5.44 4.18
N PHE A 144 12.39 5.56 2.98
CA PHE A 144 12.43 4.45 2.02
C PHE A 144 13.16 3.23 2.56
N LEU A 145 14.28 3.45 3.25
CA LEU A 145 15.06 2.37 3.87
C LEU A 145 14.25 1.59 4.91
N SER A 146 13.49 2.29 5.75
CA SER A 146 12.62 1.65 6.75
C SER A 146 11.52 0.82 6.09
N VAL A 147 10.92 1.29 5.00
CA VAL A 147 9.93 0.51 4.23
C VAL A 147 10.56 -0.77 3.66
N VAL A 148 11.74 -0.67 3.03
CA VAL A 148 12.44 -1.84 2.46
C VAL A 148 12.87 -2.81 3.55
N GLU A 149 13.38 -2.32 4.68
CA GLU A 149 13.77 -3.16 5.82
C GLU A 149 12.58 -3.96 6.37
N THR A 150 11.42 -3.31 6.54
CA THR A 150 10.18 -3.97 6.96
C THR A 150 9.74 -5.05 5.97
N ILE A 151 9.79 -4.79 4.66
CA ILE A 151 9.47 -5.79 3.62
C ILE A 151 10.42 -6.99 3.69
N VAL A 152 11.73 -6.72 3.81
CA VAL A 152 12.77 -7.74 3.89
C VAL A 152 12.58 -8.62 5.13
N GLN A 153 12.35 -8.00 6.28
CA GLN A 153 12.15 -8.70 7.54
C GLN A 153 10.88 -9.57 7.49
N LYS A 154 9.76 -9.03 6.99
CA LYS A 154 8.51 -9.79 6.84
C LYS A 154 8.63 -10.97 5.89
N CYS A 155 9.34 -10.79 4.76
CA CYS A 155 9.63 -11.87 3.83
C CYS A 155 10.38 -13.03 4.51
N LYS A 156 11.36 -12.69 5.36
CA LYS A 156 12.12 -13.66 6.15
C LYS A 156 11.27 -14.34 7.23
N ASP A 157 10.41 -13.60 7.93
CA ASP A 157 9.56 -14.14 9.00
C ASP A 157 8.52 -15.14 8.47
N GLU A 158 8.02 -14.92 7.25
CA GLU A 158 7.16 -15.88 6.55
C GLU A 158 7.92 -17.06 5.94
N GLY A 159 9.26 -17.08 6.01
CA GLY A 159 10.10 -18.11 5.40
C GLY A 159 10.04 -18.13 3.87
N LEU A 160 9.75 -16.99 3.23
CA LEU A 160 9.68 -16.87 1.78
C LEU A 160 11.09 -16.80 1.17
N ASP A 161 11.28 -17.41 0.00
CA ASP A 161 12.49 -17.21 -0.79
C ASP A 161 12.46 -15.79 -1.38
N GLU A 162 13.42 -14.97 -0.98
CA GLU A 162 13.51 -13.57 -1.37
C GLU A 162 13.75 -13.37 -2.86
N CYS A 163 14.29 -14.38 -3.56
CA CYS A 163 14.42 -14.39 -5.02
C CYS A 163 13.10 -14.68 -5.74
N ALA A 164 12.15 -15.33 -5.06
CA ALA A 164 10.83 -15.69 -5.59
C ALA A 164 9.68 -14.91 -4.95
N CYS A 165 9.96 -14.08 -3.94
CA CYS A 165 9.01 -13.17 -3.31
C CYS A 165 8.96 -11.86 -4.09
N PHE A 166 8.03 -11.75 -5.04
CA PHE A 166 7.81 -10.54 -5.82
C PHE A 166 6.77 -9.65 -5.15
N VAL A 167 7.10 -8.37 -4.96
CA VAL A 167 6.22 -7.38 -4.35
C VAL A 167 5.86 -6.30 -5.35
N TRP A 168 4.57 -5.99 -5.45
CA TRP A 168 4.08 -4.84 -6.20
C TRP A 168 4.24 -3.62 -5.32
N PHE A 169 5.32 -2.89 -5.55
CA PHE A 169 5.68 -1.68 -4.82
C PHE A 169 5.62 -0.53 -5.82
N ASP A 170 4.63 0.34 -5.63
CA ASP A 170 4.20 1.35 -6.60
C ASP A 170 5.36 2.16 -7.21
N ILE A 171 6.32 2.59 -6.40
CA ILE A 171 7.51 3.32 -6.85
C ILE A 171 8.28 2.59 -7.98
N PHE A 172 8.28 1.26 -8.00
CA PHE A 172 8.94 0.44 -9.03
C PHE A 172 7.99 -0.06 -10.12
N SER A 173 6.80 -0.50 -9.74
CA SER A 173 5.83 -1.15 -10.64
C SER A 173 5.09 -0.16 -11.52
N VAL A 174 4.92 1.08 -11.07
CA VAL A 174 4.20 2.12 -11.79
C VAL A 174 5.14 2.97 -12.64
N ASN A 175 4.67 3.41 -13.81
CA ASN A 175 5.38 4.40 -14.62
C ASN A 175 5.30 5.79 -13.98
N GLN A 176 6.40 6.22 -13.37
CA GLN A 176 6.50 7.51 -12.65
C GLN A 176 6.57 8.74 -13.56
N HIS A 177 6.64 8.55 -14.88
CA HIS A 177 6.65 9.64 -15.88
C HIS A 177 5.26 9.93 -16.45
N SER A 178 4.31 9.02 -16.27
CA SER A 178 2.93 9.23 -16.69
C SER A 178 2.30 10.30 -15.80
N GLY A 179 1.87 11.41 -16.40
CA GLY A 179 1.08 12.40 -15.67
C GLY A 179 -0.22 11.79 -15.14
N ILE A 180 -0.84 12.46 -14.16
CA ILE A 180 -2.20 12.14 -13.71
C ILE A 180 -3.17 12.69 -14.76
N GLU A 181 -3.16 12.15 -15.97
CA GLU A 181 -4.07 12.64 -17.02
C GLU A 181 -5.46 12.01 -16.90
N ASN A 182 -5.63 10.98 -16.04
CA ASN A 182 -6.94 10.40 -15.74
C ASN A 182 -6.96 9.71 -14.36
N PHE A 183 -7.52 10.38 -13.35
CA PHE A 183 -7.69 9.83 -12.00
C PHE A 183 -8.51 8.52 -11.98
N GLU A 184 -9.57 8.44 -12.80
CA GLU A 184 -10.40 7.25 -12.93
C GLU A 184 -9.60 6.05 -13.46
N HIS A 185 -8.64 6.31 -14.36
CA HIS A 185 -7.76 5.28 -14.86
C HIS A 185 -6.79 4.78 -13.78
N TRP A 186 -6.20 5.69 -13.00
CA TRP A 186 -5.29 5.35 -11.91
C TRP A 186 -5.98 4.54 -10.82
N THR A 187 -7.14 5.00 -10.35
CA THR A 187 -7.94 4.30 -9.36
C THR A 187 -8.32 2.90 -9.83
N LYS A 188 -8.90 2.76 -11.02
CA LYS A 188 -9.23 1.43 -11.60
C LYS A 188 -8.02 0.51 -11.74
N SER A 189 -6.87 1.08 -12.10
CA SER A 189 -5.63 0.32 -12.28
C SER A 189 -5.07 -0.21 -10.96
N PHE A 190 -5.02 0.64 -9.93
CA PHE A 190 -4.61 0.24 -8.58
C PHE A 190 -5.59 -0.76 -7.99
N GLN A 191 -6.90 -0.51 -8.10
CA GLN A 191 -7.93 -1.45 -7.63
C GLN A 191 -7.77 -2.81 -8.31
N PHE A 192 -7.59 -2.83 -9.64
CA PHE A 192 -7.34 -4.08 -10.36
C PHE A 192 -6.10 -4.81 -9.82
N ALA A 193 -4.97 -4.11 -9.65
CA ALA A 193 -3.74 -4.72 -9.15
C ALA A 193 -3.93 -5.29 -7.74
N ILE A 194 -4.53 -4.51 -6.83
CA ILE A 194 -4.84 -4.91 -5.45
C ILE A 194 -5.71 -6.17 -5.43
N HIS A 195 -6.81 -6.16 -6.17
CA HIS A 195 -7.72 -7.32 -6.26
C HIS A 195 -7.06 -8.54 -6.87
N LYS A 196 -6.27 -8.34 -7.93
CA LYS A 196 -5.65 -9.43 -8.68
C LYS A 196 -4.53 -10.10 -7.88
N ILE A 197 -3.74 -9.33 -7.14
CA ILE A 197 -2.69 -9.86 -6.25
C ILE A 197 -3.32 -10.56 -5.04
N GLY A 198 -4.41 -10.00 -4.49
CA GLY A 198 -5.22 -10.67 -3.46
C GLY A 198 -4.59 -10.77 -2.07
N LYS A 199 -3.35 -10.26 -1.89
CA LYS A 199 -2.68 -10.13 -0.59
C LYS A 199 -1.90 -8.83 -0.50
N ALA A 200 -1.92 -8.16 0.65
CA ALA A 200 -1.20 -6.91 0.86
C ALA A 200 -0.42 -6.85 2.18
N TRP A 201 0.67 -6.09 2.15
CA TRP A 201 1.39 -5.62 3.32
C TRP A 201 1.20 -4.11 3.43
N ILE A 202 0.61 -3.67 4.54
CA ILE A 202 0.41 -2.26 4.87
C ILE A 202 1.48 -1.86 5.88
N ILE A 203 2.31 -0.90 5.56
CA ILE A 203 3.48 -0.53 6.38
C ILE A 203 3.20 0.79 7.09
N PHE A 204 3.15 0.74 8.43
CA PHE A 204 2.93 1.89 9.30
C PHE A 204 4.29 2.41 9.80
N ILE A 205 4.67 3.61 9.35
CA ILE A 205 5.89 4.30 9.77
C ILE A 205 5.59 5.79 9.96
N PRO A 206 5.59 6.32 11.20
CA PRO A 206 5.75 5.59 12.45
C PRO A 206 4.50 4.77 12.84
N TYR A 207 4.50 4.05 13.97
CA TYR A 207 3.35 3.29 14.48
C TYR A 207 2.09 4.15 14.76
N LEU A 208 2.23 5.47 14.88
CA LEU A 208 1.14 6.44 14.72
C LEU A 208 1.13 6.88 13.25
N PRO A 209 0.35 6.22 12.39
CA PRO A 209 0.72 6.15 10.99
C PRO A 209 0.19 7.37 10.23
N ILE A 210 1.13 8.15 9.69
CA ILE A 210 0.86 9.14 8.63
C ILE A 210 0.01 8.50 7.52
N TRP A 211 0.16 7.19 7.29
CA TRP A 211 -0.63 6.41 6.35
C TRP A 211 -2.15 6.63 6.45
N LEU A 212 -2.72 6.70 7.66
CA LEU A 212 -4.17 6.91 7.83
C LEU A 212 -4.64 8.34 7.49
N GLU A 213 -3.71 9.29 7.40
CA GLU A 213 -3.97 10.68 6.98
C GLU A 213 -3.86 10.86 5.46
N ARG A 214 -3.38 9.84 4.73
CA ARG A 214 -3.15 9.93 3.29
C ARG A 214 -4.33 9.35 2.54
N ALA A 215 -5.04 10.23 1.82
CA ALA A 215 -6.16 9.84 0.98
C ALA A 215 -5.88 8.67 0.01
N TRP A 216 -4.64 8.53 -0.50
CA TRP A 216 -4.30 7.46 -1.45
C TRP A 216 -4.18 6.12 -0.73
N CYS A 217 -3.56 6.14 0.45
CA CYS A 217 -3.50 4.99 1.35
C CYS A 217 -4.91 4.56 1.81
N LEU A 218 -5.80 5.52 2.12
CA LEU A 218 -7.20 5.23 2.43
C LEU A 218 -7.96 4.65 1.23
N TYR A 219 -7.67 5.12 0.02
CA TYR A 219 -8.23 4.55 -1.21
C TYR A 219 -7.75 3.11 -1.42
N GLU A 220 -6.47 2.82 -1.22
CA GLU A 220 -5.91 1.47 -1.28
C GLU A 220 -6.57 0.55 -0.23
N LEU A 221 -6.77 1.03 0.99
CA LEU A 221 -7.52 0.30 2.02
C LEU A 221 -8.95 -0.01 1.58
N TYR A 222 -9.64 0.99 1.03
CA TYR A 222 -10.98 0.81 0.47
C TYR A 222 -10.98 -0.27 -0.62
N ALA A 223 -10.03 -0.24 -1.55
CA ALA A 223 -9.91 -1.24 -2.60
C ALA A 223 -9.64 -2.64 -2.05
N MET A 224 -8.82 -2.76 -1.00
CA MET A 224 -8.57 -4.03 -0.31
C MET A 224 -9.84 -4.57 0.34
N VAL A 225 -10.56 -3.73 1.09
CA VAL A 225 -11.81 -4.12 1.78
C VAL A 225 -12.89 -4.51 0.78
N GLU A 226 -13.06 -3.73 -0.28
CA GLU A 226 -14.05 -3.97 -1.33
C GLU A 226 -13.73 -5.24 -2.14
N GLY A 227 -12.44 -5.52 -2.38
CA GLY A 227 -11.98 -6.72 -3.07
C GLY A 227 -11.83 -7.96 -2.19
N HIS A 228 -12.15 -7.89 -0.89
CA HIS A 228 -11.89 -8.95 0.08
C HIS A 228 -10.43 -9.45 0.08
N VAL A 229 -9.48 -8.52 -0.06
CA VAL A 229 -8.04 -8.78 -0.08
C VAL A 229 -7.54 -9.00 1.35
N ASP A 230 -6.78 -10.07 1.57
CA ASP A 230 -6.11 -10.31 2.84
C ASP A 230 -4.98 -9.29 3.02
N PHE A 231 -4.90 -8.62 4.17
CA PHE A 231 -3.81 -7.70 4.44
C PHE A 231 -3.28 -7.82 5.87
N GLU A 232 -1.99 -7.54 6.02
CA GLU A 232 -1.30 -7.49 7.31
C GLU A 232 -0.68 -6.11 7.50
N ILE A 233 -0.84 -5.56 8.72
CA ILE A 233 -0.20 -4.31 9.11
C ILE A 233 1.17 -4.63 9.69
N LEU A 234 2.20 -3.98 9.16
CA LEU A 234 3.59 -4.17 9.52
C LEU A 234 4.15 -2.89 10.16
N LEU A 235 4.98 -3.07 11.19
CA LEU A 235 5.79 -2.03 11.81
C LEU A 235 7.27 -2.34 11.57
N PRO A 236 8.16 -1.33 11.44
CA PRO A 236 9.59 -1.56 11.55
C PRO A 236 9.92 -2.22 12.89
N SER A 237 10.88 -3.16 12.92
CA SER A 237 11.18 -3.91 14.15
C SER A 237 11.53 -3.02 15.34
N ALA A 238 12.21 -1.89 15.11
CA ALA A 238 12.52 -0.93 16.18
C ALA A 238 11.27 -0.23 16.75
N GLU A 239 10.23 -0.03 15.95
CA GLU A 239 8.98 0.61 16.37
C GLU A 239 7.95 -0.40 16.90
N GLU A 240 8.05 -1.66 16.49
CA GLU A 240 7.22 -2.74 17.01
C GLU A 240 7.43 -2.89 18.53
N ASP A 241 8.67 -2.85 19.00
CA ASP A 241 8.99 -2.88 20.42
C ASP A 241 8.35 -1.70 21.17
N GLU A 242 8.46 -0.48 20.64
CA GLU A 242 7.86 0.70 21.24
C GLU A 242 6.33 0.60 21.30
N PHE A 243 5.71 0.10 20.23
CA PHE A 243 4.27 -0.11 20.17
C PHE A 243 3.79 -1.17 21.17
N VAL A 244 4.51 -2.29 21.27
CA VAL A 244 4.23 -3.33 22.25
C VAL A 244 4.37 -2.79 23.68
N GLN A 245 5.41 -2.00 23.97
CA GLN A 245 5.57 -1.37 25.27
C GLN A 245 4.44 -0.37 25.58
N PHE A 246 3.98 0.39 24.58
CA PHE A 246 2.82 1.27 24.72
C PHE A 246 1.56 0.48 25.11
N LEU A 247 1.29 -0.64 24.46
CA LEU A 247 0.15 -1.51 24.77
C LEU A 247 0.28 -2.16 26.16
N ILE A 248 1.45 -2.70 26.50
CA ILE A 248 1.72 -3.30 27.82
C ILE A 248 1.56 -2.25 28.93
N GLY A 249 1.93 -1.00 28.67
CA GLY A 249 1.74 0.14 29.57
C GLY A 249 0.28 0.57 29.77
N GLY A 250 -0.68 -0.12 29.17
CA GLY A 250 -2.11 0.18 29.25
C GLY A 250 -2.62 1.15 28.19
N GLY A 251 -1.79 1.51 27.22
CA GLY A 251 -2.22 2.22 26.03
C GLY A 251 -3.20 1.37 25.21
N LYS A 252 -4.22 2.00 24.63
CA LYS A 252 -5.19 1.32 23.78
C LYS A 252 -4.94 1.62 22.31
N VAL A 253 -5.33 0.70 21.44
CA VAL A 253 -5.24 0.89 19.99
C VAL A 253 -6.09 2.10 19.56
N GLU A 254 -7.26 2.28 20.17
CA GLU A 254 -8.10 3.45 19.92
C GLU A 254 -7.39 4.76 20.29
N ASP A 255 -6.59 4.77 21.36
CA ASP A 255 -5.84 5.96 21.78
C ASP A 255 -4.66 6.28 20.85
N ALA A 256 -4.14 5.26 20.15
CA ALA A 256 -3.14 5.45 19.11
C ALA A 256 -3.79 6.01 17.84
N ILE A 257 -4.95 5.48 17.46
CA ILE A 257 -5.67 5.90 16.24
C ILE A 257 -6.38 7.25 16.43
N SER A 258 -6.83 7.59 17.64
CA SER A 258 -7.54 8.85 17.91
C SER A 258 -6.65 10.10 17.90
N LYS A 259 -5.33 9.93 17.76
CA LYS A 259 -4.36 11.02 17.67
C LYS A 259 -4.12 11.48 16.23
N ILE A 260 -4.80 10.85 15.28
CA ILE A 260 -4.86 11.12 13.84
C ILE A 260 -6.08 12.02 13.59
#